data_AF-A0AAV5VJQ7-F1
#
_entry.id   AF-A0AAV5VJQ7-F1
#
_cell.length_a   1.000
_cell.length_b   1.000
_cell.length_c   1.000
_cell.angle_alpha   90.00
_cell.angle_beta   90.00
_cell.angle_gamma   90.00
#
_symmetry.space_group_name_H-M   'P 1'
#
loop_
_entity.id
_entity.type
_entity.pdbx_description
1 polymer ?
#
loop_
_entity_poly.entity_id
_entity_poly.type
_entity_poly.pdbx_seq_one_letter_code
_entity_poly.pdbx_strand_id
1 'polypeptide(L)'
;QVKQYCSEKVQMRKAHVNDRINRLVKVVMDIMKQVEQHEPRFIPTLIQSETNGRYEGLIVHSPSEYEVILYLNQMGVFNFVDDGSIQGCAVLKLSDGRKRSMSLWVEFITASGYLSARKIRGRFHTLVAQTLEKPSFRTHCRLQPDTSDVRIRVDDAFTVQVRS
;
A
#
# COMPACT_ATOMS: atom_id res chain seq x y z
N GLN A 1 -0.57 4.59 39.18
CA GLN A 1 -1.67 4.21 38.27
C GLN A 1 -1.23 4.22 36.80
N VAL A 2 -0.82 5.34 36.20
CA VAL A 2 -0.41 5.38 34.78
C VAL A 2 0.79 4.49 34.44
N LYS A 3 1.85 4.48 35.27
CA LYS A 3 3.04 3.63 35.05
C LYS A 3 2.70 2.13 35.03
N GLN A 4 1.83 1.70 35.93
CA GLN A 4 1.36 0.32 36.03
C GLN A 4 0.48 -0.09 34.84
N TYR A 5 -0.43 0.80 34.42
CA TYR A 5 -1.21 0.60 33.20
C TYR A 5 -0.33 0.49 31.95
N CYS A 6 0.73 1.32 31.87
CA CYS A 6 1.72 1.24 30.80
C CYS A 6 2.51 -0.07 30.83
N SER A 7 2.97 -0.54 31.99
CA SER A 7 3.75 -1.78 32.09
C SER A 7 2.93 -3.02 31.77
N GLU A 8 1.65 -3.05 32.15
CA GLU A 8 0.80 -4.23 31.98
C GLU A 8 0.04 -4.18 30.66
N LYS A 9 -0.88 -3.22 30.51
CA LYS A 9 -1.84 -3.19 29.39
C LYS A 9 -1.21 -2.73 28.10
N VAL A 10 -0.37 -1.68 28.13
CA VAL A 10 0.26 -1.15 26.92
C VAL A 10 1.32 -2.12 26.38
N GLN A 11 2.13 -2.75 27.24
CA GLN A 11 3.11 -3.73 26.76
C GLN A 11 2.47 -4.99 26.18
N MET A 12 1.43 -5.53 26.83
CA MET A 12 0.67 -6.66 26.27
C MET A 12 0.08 -6.32 24.89
N ARG A 13 -0.50 -5.13 24.73
CA ARG A 13 -1.02 -4.67 23.43
C ARG A 13 0.10 -4.54 22.40
N LYS A 14 1.25 -3.97 22.78
CA LYS A 14 2.41 -3.83 21.88
C LYS A 14 2.91 -5.19 21.40
N ALA A 15 3.04 -6.16 22.29
CA ALA A 15 3.47 -7.51 21.94
C ALA A 15 2.51 -8.16 20.94
N HIS A 16 1.20 -8.14 21.22
CA HIS A 16 0.19 -8.68 20.32
C HIS A 16 0.20 -7.99 18.95
N VAL A 17 0.27 -6.65 18.91
CA VAL A 17 0.36 -5.90 17.65
C VAL A 17 1.62 -6.26 16.88
N ASN A 18 2.75 -6.43 17.56
CA ASN A 18 4.02 -6.79 16.91
C ASN A 18 3.97 -8.17 16.25
N ASP A 19 3.38 -9.17 16.91
CA ASP A 19 3.19 -10.49 16.30
C ASP A 19 2.30 -10.43 15.04
N ARG A 20 1.26 -9.59 15.07
CA ARG A 20 0.41 -9.36 13.90
C ARG A 20 1.15 -8.65 12.78
N ILE A 21 1.98 -7.65 13.10
CA ILE A 21 2.82 -6.96 12.12
C ILE A 21 3.76 -7.96 11.42
N ASN A 22 4.42 -8.86 12.16
CA ASN A 22 5.32 -9.84 11.56
C ASN A 22 4.59 -10.77 10.56
N ARG A 23 3.39 -11.23 10.91
CA ARG A 23 2.53 -12.03 10.00
C ARG A 23 2.08 -11.20 8.80
N LEU A 24 1.65 -9.97 9.02
CA LEU A 24 1.19 -9.05 7.98
C LEU A 24 2.29 -8.77 6.96
N VAL A 25 3.49 -8.41 7.42
CA VAL A 25 4.64 -8.10 6.57
C VAL A 25 4.96 -9.27 5.65
N LYS A 26 5.01 -10.50 6.20
CA LYS A 26 5.27 -11.69 5.40
C LYS A 26 4.22 -11.88 4.29
N VAL A 27 2.93 -11.78 4.64
CA VAL A 27 1.84 -11.94 3.67
C VAL A 27 1.85 -10.85 2.61
N VAL A 28 2.04 -9.58 3.00
CA VAL A 28 2.10 -8.46 2.05
C VAL A 28 3.30 -8.61 1.11
N MET A 29 4.48 -8.97 1.62
CA MET A 29 5.67 -9.19 0.80
C MET A 29 5.49 -10.34 -0.18
N ASP A 30 4.90 -11.45 0.24
CA ASP A 30 4.62 -12.61 -0.63
C ASP A 30 3.64 -12.25 -1.76
N ILE A 31 2.59 -11.46 -1.45
CA ILE A 31 1.65 -10.94 -2.44
C ILE A 31 2.37 -9.99 -3.40
N MET A 32 3.13 -9.02 -2.88
CA MET A 32 3.83 -8.04 -3.69
C MET A 32 4.86 -8.69 -4.62
N LYS A 33 5.54 -9.76 -4.19
CA LYS A 33 6.45 -10.53 -5.05
C LYS A 33 5.72 -11.15 -6.25
N GLN A 34 4.49 -11.63 -6.07
CA GLN A 34 3.69 -12.16 -7.17
C GLN A 34 3.18 -11.03 -8.08
N VAL A 35 2.82 -9.88 -7.52
CA VAL A 35 2.43 -8.69 -8.29
C VAL A 35 3.59 -8.19 -9.15
N GLU A 36 4.79 -8.06 -8.57
CA GLU A 36 6.01 -7.61 -9.24
C GLU A 36 6.38 -8.51 -10.42
N GLN A 37 6.18 -9.84 -10.30
CA GLN A 37 6.40 -10.77 -11.42
C GLN A 37 5.53 -10.49 -12.64
N HIS A 38 4.31 -9.96 -12.44
CA HIS A 38 3.39 -9.61 -13.53
C HIS A 38 3.52 -8.14 -13.95
N GLU A 39 3.97 -7.29 -13.03
CA GLU A 39 4.09 -5.86 -13.21
C GLU A 39 5.28 -5.32 -12.41
N PRO A 40 6.50 -5.31 -12.99
CA PRO A 40 7.75 -4.99 -12.29
C PRO A 40 7.81 -3.56 -11.73
N ARG A 41 6.87 -2.69 -12.09
CA ARG A 41 6.75 -1.32 -11.59
C ARG A 41 6.19 -1.25 -10.16
N PHE A 42 5.49 -2.30 -9.69
CA PHE A 42 4.98 -2.40 -8.33
C PHE A 42 5.98 -3.10 -7.41
N ILE A 43 7.07 -2.40 -7.09
CA ILE A 43 8.16 -2.92 -6.26
C ILE A 43 7.77 -2.82 -4.78
N PRO A 44 7.90 -3.89 -3.96
CA PRO A 44 7.63 -3.81 -2.53
C PRO A 44 8.56 -2.81 -1.82
N THR A 45 8.00 -1.82 -1.12
CA THR A 45 8.75 -0.78 -0.38
C THR A 45 8.70 -0.96 1.13
N LEU A 46 8.18 -2.09 1.61
CA LEU A 46 8.01 -2.36 3.04
C LEU A 46 9.34 -2.80 3.68
N ILE A 47 10.17 -1.82 4.03
CA ILE A 47 11.51 -2.04 4.59
C ILE A 47 11.48 -1.83 6.11
N GLN A 48 12.14 -2.74 6.84
CA GLN A 48 12.32 -2.57 8.28
C GLN A 48 13.48 -1.61 8.57
N SER A 49 13.22 -0.57 9.35
CA SER A 49 14.23 0.38 9.79
C SER A 49 15.19 -0.28 10.78
N GLU A 50 16.49 -0.21 10.49
CA GLU A 50 17.55 -0.73 11.36
C GLU A 50 17.64 0.02 12.71
N THR A 51 17.17 1.27 12.77
CA THR A 51 17.30 2.11 13.97
C THR A 51 16.25 1.83 15.04
N ASN A 52 15.05 1.43 14.65
CA ASN A 52 13.93 1.27 15.59
C ASN A 52 13.07 0.03 15.36
N GLY A 53 13.42 -0.82 14.37
CA GLY A 53 12.72 -2.06 14.05
C GLY A 53 11.32 -1.87 13.44
N ARG A 54 10.91 -0.63 13.13
CA ARG A 54 9.60 -0.34 12.52
C ARG A 54 9.66 -0.47 11.01
N TYR A 55 8.56 -0.85 10.40
CA TYR A 55 8.42 -0.87 8.95
C TYR A 55 8.05 0.50 8.41
N GLU A 56 8.80 0.99 7.43
CA GLU A 56 8.48 2.23 6.73
C GLU A 56 7.19 2.07 5.92
N GLY A 57 6.30 3.06 5.99
CA GLY A 57 5.00 3.02 5.32
C GLY A 57 3.95 2.12 5.98
N LEU A 58 4.26 1.46 7.10
CA LEU A 58 3.27 0.68 7.87
C LEU A 58 2.63 1.54 8.96
N ILE A 59 1.30 1.61 8.93
CA ILE A 59 0.47 2.35 9.89
C ILE A 59 -0.45 1.38 10.62
N VAL A 60 -0.52 1.50 11.94
CA VAL A 60 -1.43 0.71 12.79
C VAL A 60 -2.62 1.58 13.18
N HIS A 61 -3.80 1.29 12.63
CA HIS A 61 -5.04 1.97 12.98
C HIS A 61 -5.67 1.36 14.24
N SER A 62 -5.70 0.03 14.30
CA SER A 62 -6.20 -0.73 15.44
C SER A 62 -5.43 -2.05 15.59
N PRO A 63 -5.62 -2.82 16.68
CA PRO A 63 -4.98 -4.13 16.83
C PRO A 63 -5.31 -5.13 15.70
N SER A 64 -6.36 -4.87 14.90
CA SER A 64 -6.80 -5.71 13.79
C SER A 64 -6.89 -4.97 12.45
N GLU A 65 -6.48 -3.69 12.38
CA GLU A 65 -6.55 -2.87 11.17
C GLU A 65 -5.25 -2.13 10.93
N TYR A 66 -4.72 -2.34 9.73
CA TYR A 66 -3.40 -1.90 9.34
C TYR A 66 -3.46 -1.28 7.95
N GLU A 67 -2.50 -0.42 7.67
CA GLU A 67 -2.31 0.19 6.37
C GLU A 67 -0.84 0.12 5.97
N VAL A 68 -0.59 -0.21 4.71
CA VAL A 68 0.74 -0.22 4.09
C VAL A 68 0.73 0.75 2.93
N ILE A 69 1.64 1.71 2.95
CA ILE A 69 1.87 2.64 1.84
C ILE A 69 2.91 2.01 0.91
N LEU A 70 2.52 1.84 -0.36
CA LEU A 70 3.36 1.40 -1.44
C LEU A 70 3.88 2.62 -2.21
N TYR A 71 5.16 2.92 -2.10
CA TYR A 71 5.73 4.07 -2.81
C TYR A 71 6.07 3.70 -4.25
N LEU A 72 5.52 4.45 -5.20
CA LEU A 72 5.73 4.21 -6.63
C LEU A 72 6.84 5.10 -7.19
N ASN A 73 7.70 4.52 -8.04
CA ASN A 73 8.71 5.29 -8.77
C ASN A 73 8.05 6.11 -9.89
N GLN A 74 8.23 7.42 -9.87
CA GLN A 74 7.62 8.35 -10.83
C GLN A 74 8.58 8.97 -11.86
N MET A 75 9.88 8.61 -11.86
CA MET A 75 10.92 9.12 -12.77
C MET A 75 11.11 10.64 -12.83
N GLY A 76 10.50 11.42 -11.92
CA GLY A 76 10.69 12.88 -11.85
C GLY A 76 10.16 13.67 -13.05
N VAL A 77 9.26 13.10 -13.86
CA VAL A 77 8.70 13.78 -15.06
C VAL A 77 7.42 14.58 -14.77
N PHE A 78 6.83 14.39 -13.58
CA PHE A 78 5.63 15.08 -13.14
C PHE A 78 5.94 16.22 -12.18
N ASN A 79 5.19 17.31 -12.31
CA ASN A 79 5.10 18.37 -11.33
C ASN A 79 3.97 18.06 -10.36
N PHE A 80 4.22 18.33 -9.08
CA PHE A 80 3.19 18.42 -8.06
C PHE A 80 2.44 19.74 -8.24
N VAL A 81 1.11 19.65 -8.39
CA VAL A 81 0.23 20.81 -8.52
C VAL A 81 -0.82 20.71 -7.42
N ASP A 82 -0.79 21.68 -6.51
CA ASP A 82 -1.84 21.91 -5.53
C ASP A 82 -2.39 23.31 -5.79
N ASP A 83 -3.51 23.35 -6.52
CA ASP A 83 -4.23 24.56 -6.87
C ASP A 83 -5.43 24.81 -5.95
N GLY A 84 -5.58 24.02 -4.87
CA GLY A 84 -6.70 24.13 -3.94
C GLY A 84 -8.05 23.69 -4.51
N SER A 85 -8.08 23.09 -5.71
CA SER A 85 -9.33 22.64 -6.34
C SER A 85 -10.06 21.56 -5.54
N ILE A 86 -9.31 20.69 -4.84
CA ILE A 86 -9.85 19.65 -3.95
C ILE A 86 -9.06 19.69 -2.64
N GLN A 87 -9.75 20.00 -1.55
CA GLN A 87 -9.11 20.08 -0.23
C GLN A 87 -8.50 18.74 0.18
N GLY A 88 -7.23 18.77 0.60
CA GLY A 88 -6.49 17.57 1.02
C GLY A 88 -6.06 16.66 -0.14
N CYS A 89 -6.19 17.12 -1.38
CA CYS A 89 -5.76 16.40 -2.57
C CYS A 89 -4.82 17.27 -3.41
N ALA A 90 -3.93 16.63 -4.15
CA ALA A 90 -3.09 17.26 -5.14
C ALA A 90 -3.06 16.42 -6.40
N VAL A 91 -2.59 17.01 -7.50
CA VAL A 91 -2.50 16.32 -8.79
C VAL A 91 -1.07 16.32 -9.31
N LEU A 92 -0.71 15.23 -9.99
CA LEU A 92 0.56 15.11 -10.71
C LEU A 92 0.31 15.38 -12.19
N LYS A 93 0.97 16.41 -12.73
CA LYS A 93 0.85 16.80 -14.15
C LYS A 93 2.20 16.74 -14.83
N LEU A 94 2.26 16.25 -16.06
CA LEU A 94 3.49 16.25 -16.84
C LEU A 94 4.10 17.65 -16.88
N SER A 95 5.41 17.73 -16.60
CA SER A 95 6.18 18.98 -16.71
C SER A 95 6.30 19.46 -18.16
N ASP A 96 6.39 18.51 -19.10
CA ASP A 96 6.42 18.73 -20.54
C ASP A 96 5.74 17.54 -21.24
N GLY A 97 4.84 17.81 -22.19
CA GLY A 97 4.15 16.78 -22.97
C GLY A 97 5.11 15.87 -23.75
N ARG A 98 6.30 16.36 -24.12
CA ARG A 98 7.34 15.56 -24.80
C ARG A 98 7.93 14.47 -23.89
N LYS A 99 7.88 14.65 -22.57
CA LYS A 99 8.35 13.68 -21.57
C LYS A 99 7.37 12.54 -21.31
N ARG A 100 6.19 12.55 -21.95
CA ARG A 100 5.15 11.53 -21.77
C ARG A 100 5.69 10.10 -21.95
N SER A 101 6.44 9.87 -23.03
CA SER A 101 7.03 8.56 -23.34
C SER A 101 8.15 8.13 -22.38
N MET A 102 8.69 9.06 -21.60
CA MET A 102 9.71 8.76 -20.59
C MET A 102 9.11 8.33 -19.24
N SER A 103 7.80 8.42 -19.06
CA SER A 103 7.14 8.02 -17.82
C SER A 103 7.00 6.50 -17.73
N LEU A 104 7.30 5.91 -16.58
CA LEU A 104 6.96 4.51 -16.29
C LEU A 104 5.47 4.25 -16.37
N TRP A 105 4.62 5.26 -16.19
CA TRP A 105 3.17 5.12 -16.02
C TRP A 105 2.40 5.72 -17.20
N VAL A 106 2.99 5.70 -18.39
CA VAL A 106 2.50 6.40 -19.60
C VAL A 106 1.04 6.08 -19.95
N GLU A 107 0.60 4.84 -19.72
CA GLU A 107 -0.75 4.38 -20.00
C GLU A 107 -1.80 4.96 -19.03
N PHE A 108 -1.35 5.47 -17.88
CA PHE A 108 -2.21 6.07 -16.86
C PHE A 108 -2.26 7.61 -16.94
N ILE A 109 -1.55 8.19 -17.90
CA ILE A 109 -1.59 9.63 -18.16
C ILE A 109 -2.83 9.97 -19.01
N THR A 110 -3.62 10.94 -18.56
CA THR A 110 -4.80 11.40 -19.30
C THR A 110 -4.41 12.13 -20.60
N ALA A 111 -5.38 12.41 -21.47
CA ALA A 111 -5.15 13.26 -22.65
C ALA A 111 -4.62 14.65 -22.27
N SER A 112 -5.06 15.19 -21.13
CA SER A 112 -4.65 16.48 -20.58
C SER A 112 -3.35 16.45 -19.76
N GLY A 113 -2.67 15.30 -19.67
CA GLY A 113 -1.34 15.19 -19.07
C GLY A 113 -1.30 14.93 -17.56
N TYR A 114 -2.43 14.59 -16.92
CA TYR A 114 -2.47 14.24 -15.50
C TYR A 114 -2.25 12.74 -15.29
N LEU A 115 -1.51 12.37 -14.25
CA LEU A 115 -1.37 10.98 -13.83
C LEU A 115 -2.61 10.52 -13.04
N SER A 116 -3.30 9.50 -13.52
CA SER A 116 -4.52 9.03 -12.88
C SER A 116 -4.24 8.02 -11.75
N ALA A 117 -4.27 8.49 -10.50
CA ALA A 117 -4.20 7.61 -9.31
C ALA A 117 -5.29 6.53 -9.33
N ARG A 118 -6.50 6.86 -9.82
CA ARG A 118 -7.61 5.90 -9.95
C ARG A 118 -7.26 4.74 -10.89
N LYS A 119 -6.63 5.02 -12.04
CA LYS A 119 -6.27 3.96 -13.00
C LYS A 119 -5.13 3.09 -12.49
N ILE A 120 -4.11 3.69 -11.87
CA ILE A 120 -3.00 2.96 -11.22
C ILE A 120 -3.56 2.01 -10.16
N ARG A 121 -4.41 2.53 -9.27
CA ARG A 121 -5.05 1.75 -8.22
C ARG A 121 -5.93 0.63 -8.77
N GLY A 122 -6.69 0.90 -9.83
CA GLY A 122 -7.48 -0.12 -10.52
C GLY A 122 -6.62 -1.25 -11.09
N ARG A 123 -5.48 -0.92 -11.71
CA ARG A 123 -4.51 -1.92 -12.18
C ARG A 123 -3.93 -2.73 -11.03
N PHE A 124 -3.47 -2.07 -9.97
CA PHE A 124 -2.92 -2.71 -8.79
C PHE A 124 -3.93 -3.66 -8.13
N HIS A 125 -5.18 -3.21 -7.98
CA HIS A 125 -6.26 -4.01 -7.43
C HIS A 125 -6.51 -5.29 -8.23
N THR A 126 -6.55 -5.21 -9.57
CA THR A 126 -6.71 -6.40 -10.42
C THR A 126 -5.56 -7.40 -10.23
N LEU A 127 -4.31 -6.93 -10.15
CA LEU A 127 -3.14 -7.80 -9.94
C LEU A 127 -3.16 -8.49 -8.58
N VAL A 128 -3.57 -7.76 -7.53
CA VAL A 128 -3.72 -8.35 -6.19
C VAL A 128 -4.87 -9.35 -6.17
N ALA A 129 -6.02 -9.03 -6.77
CA ALA A 129 -7.16 -9.95 -6.86
C ALA A 129 -6.77 -11.28 -7.52
N GLN A 130 -6.08 -11.22 -8.67
CA GLN A 130 -5.56 -12.41 -9.35
C GLN A 130 -4.55 -13.19 -8.50
N THR A 131 -3.71 -12.49 -7.72
CA THR A 131 -2.76 -13.13 -6.81
C THR A 131 -3.49 -13.88 -5.69
N LEU A 132 -4.55 -13.31 -5.14
CA LEU A 132 -5.32 -13.89 -4.04
C LEU A 132 -6.16 -15.12 -4.45
N GLU A 133 -6.41 -15.32 -5.75
CA GLU A 133 -7.05 -16.53 -6.27
C GLU A 133 -6.15 -17.78 -6.20
N LYS A 134 -4.83 -17.60 -6.10
CA LYS A 134 -3.87 -18.71 -6.05
C LYS A 134 -4.04 -19.53 -4.76
N PRO A 135 -3.89 -20.88 -4.79
CA PRO A 135 -4.12 -21.74 -3.64
C PRO A 135 -3.30 -21.38 -2.39
N SER A 136 -2.10 -20.84 -2.58
CA SER A 136 -1.22 -20.41 -1.49
C SER A 136 -1.78 -19.25 -0.67
N PHE A 137 -2.64 -18.41 -1.25
CA PHE A 137 -3.22 -17.25 -0.57
C PHE A 137 -4.71 -17.43 -0.29
N ARG A 138 -5.47 -18.06 -1.20
CA ARG A 138 -6.94 -18.20 -1.10
C ARG A 138 -7.43 -18.81 0.21
N THR A 139 -6.63 -19.67 0.82
CA THR A 139 -6.96 -20.34 2.09
C THR A 139 -6.98 -19.39 3.28
N HIS A 140 -6.20 -18.30 3.23
CA HIS A 140 -5.95 -17.45 4.38
C HIS A 140 -6.00 -15.94 4.08
N CYS A 141 -6.24 -15.54 2.84
CA CYS A 141 -6.41 -14.16 2.41
C CYS A 141 -7.70 -14.01 1.61
N ARG A 142 -8.45 -12.94 1.88
CA ARG A 142 -9.65 -12.58 1.10
C ARG A 142 -9.61 -11.09 0.78
N LEU A 143 -9.86 -10.75 -0.48
CA LEU A 143 -10.06 -9.37 -0.87
C LEU A 143 -11.43 -8.90 -0.36
N GLN A 144 -11.49 -7.74 0.29
CA GLN A 144 -12.74 -7.15 0.73
C GLN A 144 -13.43 -6.46 -0.46
N PRO A 145 -14.74 -6.69 -0.67
CA PRO A 145 -15.49 -6.03 -1.74
C PRO A 145 -15.74 -4.55 -1.43
N ASP A 146 -16.23 -3.82 -2.43
CA ASP A 146 -16.81 -2.47 -2.31
C ASP A 146 -15.85 -1.37 -1.84
N THR A 147 -14.54 -1.57 -2.00
CA THR A 147 -13.53 -0.54 -1.73
C THR A 147 -12.74 -0.21 -2.98
N SER A 148 -12.47 1.09 -3.20
CA SER A 148 -11.58 1.49 -4.31
C SER A 148 -10.12 1.13 -4.05
N ASP A 149 -9.77 0.91 -2.78
CA ASP A 149 -8.44 0.54 -2.32
C ASP A 149 -8.34 -0.97 -2.15
N VAL A 150 -7.11 -1.49 -2.20
CA VAL A 150 -6.84 -2.91 -1.96
C VAL A 150 -6.93 -3.17 -0.47
N ARG A 151 -7.99 -3.84 -0.03
CA ARG A 151 -8.18 -4.26 1.37
C ARG A 151 -8.25 -5.77 1.46
N ILE A 152 -7.36 -6.35 2.26
CA ILE A 152 -7.16 -7.79 2.37
C ILE A 152 -7.44 -8.20 3.79
N ARG A 153 -8.39 -9.11 3.99
CA ARG A 153 -8.61 -9.83 5.24
C ARG A 153 -7.65 -11.00 5.30
N VAL A 154 -6.85 -11.09 6.37
CA VAL A 154 -5.84 -12.13 6.58
C VAL A 154 -6.20 -12.98 7.78
N ASP A 155 -6.15 -14.30 7.61
CA ASP A 155 -6.44 -15.35 8.59
C ASP A 155 -7.82 -15.17 9.29
N ASP A 156 -8.77 -14.50 8.63
CA ASP A 156 -10.03 -14.01 9.22
C ASP A 156 -9.86 -13.24 10.54
N ALA A 157 -8.65 -12.75 10.83
CA ALA A 157 -8.26 -12.15 12.11
C ALA A 157 -8.00 -10.64 12.02
N PHE A 158 -7.32 -10.18 10.98
CA PHE A 158 -6.97 -8.76 10.79
C PHE A 158 -7.08 -8.35 9.33
N THR A 159 -7.15 -7.04 9.10
CA THR A 159 -7.30 -6.44 7.77
C THR A 159 -6.11 -5.54 7.49
N VAL A 160 -5.55 -5.65 6.29
CA VAL A 160 -4.52 -4.74 5.77
C VAL A 160 -5.04 -4.02 4.54
N GLN A 161 -4.94 -2.70 4.54
CA GLN A 161 -5.13 -1.87 3.36
C GLN A 161 -3.77 -1.59 2.71
N VAL A 162 -3.61 -1.83 1.41
CA VAL A 162 -2.42 -1.42 0.67
C VAL A 162 -2.77 -0.22 -0.20
N ARG A 163 -2.17 0.94 0.10
CA ARG A 163 -2.40 2.20 -0.61
C ARG A 163 -1.18 2.53 -1.46
N SER A 164 -1.38 2.62 -2.77
CA SER A 164 -0.40 3.04 -3.79
C SER A 164 -0.61 4.48 -4.21
#